data_AF-A0A520RYU8-F1
#
_entry.id   AF-A0A520RYU8-F1
#
_cell.length_a   1.000
_cell.length_b   1.000
_cell.length_c   1.000
_cell.angle_alpha   90.00
_cell.angle_beta   90.00
_cell.angle_gamma   90.00
#
_symmetry.space_group_name_H-M   'P 1'
#
loop_
_entity.id
_entity.type
_entity.pdbx_description
1 polymer ?
#
loop_
_entity_poly.entity_id
_entity_poly.type
_entity_poly.pdbx_seq_one_letter_code
_entity_poly.pdbx_strand_id
1 'polypeptide(L)'
;GYQLPPKERCKTTINLTPGDEAIAEGNEAETHALMEKERCSICQTAMDSYLIDENRKLHICGNNPDCVGHVIERGQFKIKGYEGPSIECDKCSNQMQLKTGRFGKFFGCTNTGCKNTRKLLKNGQAAPPKMDPIPMPWLKCQKVDDSYVLRDGASGLFLAASGFPKNRETRAPLVSELLRVKDQLDPKYQFILGAPVSDSDGNPAQVRYSRKANAQYVMSEVDGKATKWKATYENGRWSEA
;
A
#
# COMPACT_ATOMS: atom_id res chain seq x y z
N GLY A 1 -16.34 -9.29 25.56
CA GLY A 1 -15.33 -9.82 24.63
C GLY A 1 -13.97 -9.18 24.82
N TYR A 2 -13.80 -7.88 24.55
CA TYR A 2 -12.49 -7.22 24.63
C TYR A 2 -11.98 -6.95 26.05
N GLN A 3 -12.90 -6.74 27.01
CA GLN A 3 -12.59 -6.51 28.43
C GLN A 3 -12.04 -7.74 29.16
N LEU A 4 -12.05 -8.92 28.51
CA LEU A 4 -11.50 -10.14 29.10
C LEU A 4 -9.96 -10.06 29.26
N PRO A 5 -9.37 -10.94 30.10
CA PRO A 5 -7.93 -11.05 30.23
C PRO A 5 -7.22 -11.20 28.87
N PRO A 6 -5.94 -10.81 28.74
CA PRO A 6 -5.24 -10.77 27.45
C PRO A 6 -5.27 -12.06 26.63
N LYS A 7 -5.37 -13.23 27.29
CA LYS A 7 -5.44 -14.55 26.64
C LYS A 7 -6.79 -14.86 26.02
N GLU A 8 -7.87 -14.25 26.52
CA GLU A 8 -9.26 -14.59 26.18
C GLU A 8 -9.99 -13.46 25.46
N ARG A 9 -9.38 -12.28 25.35
CA ARG A 9 -10.02 -11.15 24.67
C ARG A 9 -10.16 -11.38 23.17
N CYS A 10 -11.36 -11.19 22.67
CA CYS A 10 -11.60 -11.09 21.24
C CYS A 10 -11.00 -9.77 20.71
N LYS A 11 -10.06 -9.86 19.77
CA LYS A 11 -9.39 -8.71 19.13
C LYS A 11 -9.99 -8.35 17.77
N THR A 12 -11.03 -9.05 17.34
CA THR A 12 -11.66 -8.84 16.03
C THR A 12 -12.50 -7.57 16.05
N THR A 13 -12.28 -6.70 15.06
CA THR A 13 -13.05 -5.47 14.83
C THR A 13 -13.68 -5.52 13.44
N ILE A 14 -14.89 -4.98 13.31
CA ILE A 14 -15.54 -4.77 12.01
C ILE A 14 -15.55 -3.26 11.76
N ASN A 15 -14.99 -2.83 10.63
CA ASN A 15 -14.99 -1.42 10.26
C ASN A 15 -16.37 -1.05 9.72
N LEU A 16 -16.97 -0.02 10.30
CA LEU A 16 -18.22 0.57 9.83
C LEU A 16 -17.90 1.55 8.70
N THR A 17 -18.44 1.30 7.50
CA THR A 17 -18.25 2.20 6.35
C THR A 17 -19.43 3.16 6.28
N PRO A 18 -19.26 4.49 6.25
CA PRO A 18 -20.39 5.41 6.10
C PRO A 18 -21.26 5.04 4.89
N GLY A 19 -22.56 4.88 5.12
CA GLY A 19 -23.55 4.43 4.15
C GLY A 19 -24.26 5.55 3.42
N ASP A 20 -23.72 6.77 3.46
CA ASP A 20 -24.33 7.95 2.86
C ASP A 20 -24.27 7.84 1.33
N GLU A 21 -25.45 7.70 0.74
CA GLU A 21 -25.64 7.47 -0.67
C GLU A 21 -25.92 8.79 -1.40
N ALA A 22 -24.86 9.39 -1.94
CA ALA A 22 -24.89 10.57 -2.82
C ALA A 22 -25.21 11.92 -2.15
N ILE A 23 -24.43 12.94 -2.52
CA ILE A 23 -24.70 14.34 -2.22
C ILE A 23 -25.56 14.83 -3.39
N ALA A 24 -26.82 15.19 -3.15
CA ALA A 24 -27.60 15.91 -4.15
C ALA A 24 -26.90 17.26 -4.45
N GLU A 25 -26.83 17.70 -5.70
CA GLU A 25 -26.27 19.01 -6.05
C GLU A 25 -27.37 20.08 -5.96
N GLY A 26 -27.16 21.12 -5.15
CA GLY A 26 -28.07 22.27 -5.04
C GLY A 26 -28.29 22.74 -3.60
N ASN A 27 -28.84 23.95 -3.43
CA ASN A 27 -29.05 24.58 -2.11
C ASN A 27 -30.09 23.85 -1.22
N GLU A 28 -30.88 22.93 -1.77
CA GLU A 28 -31.90 22.15 -1.03
C GLU A 28 -31.42 20.72 -0.69
N ALA A 29 -30.23 20.33 -1.16
CA ALA A 29 -29.69 18.98 -1.01
C ALA A 29 -29.47 18.56 0.45
N GLU A 30 -29.01 19.49 1.29
CA GLU A 30 -28.77 19.22 2.71
C GLU A 30 -30.09 18.93 3.45
N THR A 31 -31.16 19.65 3.10
CA THR A 31 -32.49 19.46 3.67
C THR A 31 -33.06 18.09 3.30
N HIS A 32 -32.95 17.69 2.02
CA HIS A 32 -33.40 16.36 1.57
C HIS A 32 -32.60 15.22 2.23
N ALA A 33 -31.27 15.33 2.29
CA ALA A 33 -30.42 14.34 2.94
C ALA A 33 -30.75 14.18 4.43
N LEU A 34 -31.12 15.27 5.13
CA LEU A 34 -31.57 15.24 6.52
C LEU A 34 -32.95 14.58 6.71
N MET A 35 -33.83 14.68 5.72
CA MET A 35 -35.15 14.02 5.73
C MET A 35 -35.04 12.52 5.45
N GLU A 36 -34.07 12.09 4.64
CA GLU A 36 -33.84 10.67 4.33
C GLU A 36 -33.19 9.87 5.47
N LYS A 37 -32.60 10.55 6.46
CA LYS A 37 -32.04 9.89 7.64
C LYS A 37 -33.15 9.28 8.51
N GLU A 38 -33.00 7.98 8.81
CA GLU A 38 -33.79 7.28 9.81
C GLU A 38 -33.82 8.04 11.16
N ARG A 39 -34.94 7.93 11.88
CA ARG A 39 -35.10 8.59 13.19
C ARG A 39 -34.98 7.57 14.32
N CYS A 40 -34.23 7.94 15.35
CA CYS A 40 -34.03 7.08 16.51
C CYS A 40 -35.37 6.79 17.20
N SER A 41 -35.70 5.52 17.39
CA SER A 41 -36.92 5.08 18.08
C SER A 41 -37.01 5.53 19.55
N ILE A 42 -35.88 5.91 20.16
CA ILE A 42 -35.80 6.33 21.58
C ILE A 42 -35.95 7.85 21.72
N CYS A 43 -35.12 8.63 21.02
CA CYS A 43 -35.04 10.09 21.22
C CYS A 43 -35.38 10.91 19.96
N GLN A 44 -35.80 10.25 18.86
CA GLN A 44 -36.20 10.88 17.59
C GLN A 44 -35.10 11.69 16.88
N THR A 45 -33.87 11.66 17.37
CA THR A 45 -32.70 12.24 16.70
C THR A 45 -32.42 11.51 15.39
N ALA A 46 -31.97 12.24 14.37
CA ALA A 46 -31.50 11.64 13.12
C ALA A 46 -30.38 10.63 13.39
N MET A 47 -30.42 9.52 12.68
CA MET A 47 -29.45 8.43 12.79
C MET A 47 -28.40 8.53 11.69
N ASP A 48 -27.18 8.10 12.00
CA ASP A 48 -26.10 7.94 11.04
C ASP A 48 -26.04 6.50 10.54
N SER A 49 -25.98 6.35 9.22
CA SER A 49 -25.98 5.08 8.52
C SER A 49 -24.56 4.56 8.27
N TYR A 50 -24.32 3.29 8.59
CA TYR A 50 -23.07 2.61 8.29
C TYR A 50 -23.33 1.24 7.67
N LEU A 51 -22.54 0.88 6.68
CA LEU A 51 -22.55 -0.46 6.12
C LEU A 51 -21.62 -1.39 6.90
N ILE A 52 -22.14 -2.56 7.30
CA ILE A 52 -21.38 -3.64 7.93
C ILE A 52 -20.87 -4.60 6.83
N ASP A 53 -21.77 -5.01 5.94
CA ASP A 53 -21.50 -5.90 4.80
C ASP A 53 -22.59 -5.74 3.73
N GLU A 54 -22.52 -6.52 2.65
CA GLU A 54 -23.47 -6.48 1.52
C GLU A 54 -24.93 -6.80 1.90
N ASN A 55 -25.17 -7.36 3.09
CA ASN A 55 -26.49 -7.78 3.54
C ASN A 55 -27.03 -6.98 4.73
N ARG A 56 -26.20 -6.13 5.35
CA ARG A 56 -26.52 -5.46 6.62
C ARG A 56 -26.02 -4.01 6.67
N LYS A 57 -26.95 -3.10 6.96
CA LYS A 57 -26.71 -1.69 7.24
C LYS A 57 -27.10 -1.39 8.69
N LEU A 58 -26.26 -0.69 9.41
CA LEU A 58 -26.40 -0.29 10.81
C LEU A 58 -26.69 1.19 10.90
N HIS A 59 -27.81 1.55 11.50
CA HIS A 59 -28.17 2.91 11.85
C HIS A 59 -27.84 3.13 13.32
N ILE A 60 -27.06 4.16 13.63
CA ILE A 60 -26.69 4.55 15.00
C ILE A 60 -27.29 5.92 15.30
N CYS A 61 -27.91 6.10 16.46
CA CYS A 61 -28.41 7.40 16.88
C CYS A 61 -27.32 8.48 16.86
N GLY A 62 -27.58 9.66 16.30
CA GLY A 62 -26.63 10.78 16.30
C GLY A 62 -26.20 11.26 17.70
N ASN A 63 -27.01 10.97 18.73
CA ASN A 63 -26.67 11.21 20.14
C ASN A 63 -25.88 10.07 20.81
N ASN A 64 -25.34 9.10 20.06
CA ASN A 64 -24.47 8.06 20.63
C ASN A 64 -23.15 8.69 21.13
N PRO A 65 -22.64 8.32 22.33
CA PRO A 65 -23.02 7.19 23.16
C PRO A 65 -24.12 7.46 24.20
N ASP A 66 -24.60 8.69 24.34
CA ASP A 66 -25.61 9.07 25.34
C ASP A 66 -26.98 8.43 25.06
N CYS A 67 -27.29 8.17 23.79
CA CYS A 67 -28.42 7.35 23.36
C CYS A 67 -27.94 6.03 22.73
N VAL A 68 -28.40 4.90 23.28
CA VAL A 68 -28.05 3.54 22.82
C VAL A 68 -28.88 3.06 21.62
N GLY A 69 -29.76 3.91 21.08
CA GLY A 69 -30.65 3.57 19.99
C GLY A 69 -29.89 3.21 18.71
N HIS A 70 -30.15 2.01 18.19
CA HIS A 70 -29.57 1.52 16.95
C HIS A 70 -30.57 0.60 16.23
N VAL A 71 -30.46 0.51 14.91
CA VAL A 71 -31.29 -0.37 14.07
C VAL A 71 -30.41 -1.07 13.05
N ILE A 72 -30.64 -2.37 12.83
CA ILE A 72 -29.96 -3.13 11.77
C ILE A 72 -30.96 -3.38 10.65
N GLU A 73 -30.75 -2.72 9.53
CA GLU A 73 -31.50 -2.91 8.29
C GLU A 73 -30.88 -4.08 7.52
N ARG A 74 -31.73 -5.05 7.14
CA ARG A 74 -31.33 -6.18 6.29
C ARG A 74 -31.83 -5.93 4.88
N GLY A 75 -30.94 -6.08 3.91
CA GLY A 75 -31.24 -5.82 2.51
C GLY A 75 -30.04 -6.18 1.66
N GLN A 76 -30.12 -5.96 0.35
CA GLN A 76 -28.94 -6.05 -0.51
C GLN A 76 -28.38 -4.64 -0.71
N PHE A 77 -27.25 -4.37 -0.07
CA PHE A 77 -26.59 -3.08 -0.14
C PHE A 77 -25.34 -3.20 -1.02
N LYS A 78 -25.20 -2.25 -1.94
CA LYS A 78 -23.96 -2.09 -2.69
C LYS A 78 -23.09 -1.07 -1.98
N ILE A 79 -21.85 -1.43 -1.71
CA ILE A 79 -20.86 -0.47 -1.22
C ILE A 79 -20.60 0.54 -2.34
N LYS A 80 -21.14 1.76 -2.23
CA LYS A 80 -20.88 2.84 -3.19
C LYS A 80 -19.40 3.22 -3.16
N GLY A 81 -18.64 2.58 -4.04
CA GLY A 81 -17.22 2.82 -4.29
C GLY A 81 -16.65 1.97 -5.45
N TYR A 82 -17.50 1.33 -6.24
CA TYR A 82 -17.17 0.06 -6.89
C TYR A 82 -17.71 -0.07 -8.33
N GLU A 83 -17.31 0.85 -9.19
CA GLU A 83 -17.19 0.62 -10.65
C GLU A 83 -15.75 0.93 -11.10
N GLY A 84 -14.79 0.46 -10.31
CA GLY A 84 -13.40 0.47 -10.74
C GLY A 84 -13.16 -0.68 -11.73
N PRO A 85 -12.26 -0.52 -12.72
CA PRO A 85 -11.86 -1.62 -13.57
C PRO A 85 -11.43 -2.83 -12.72
N SER A 86 -11.71 -4.04 -13.18
CA SER A 86 -11.16 -5.24 -12.52
C SER A 86 -9.99 -5.77 -13.32
N ILE A 87 -9.01 -6.32 -12.63
CA ILE A 87 -7.78 -6.86 -13.24
C ILE A 87 -7.57 -8.30 -12.77
N GLU A 88 -6.85 -9.08 -13.56
CA GLU A 88 -6.44 -10.43 -13.14
C GLU A 88 -5.27 -10.36 -12.14
N CYS A 89 -5.30 -11.23 -11.13
CA CYS A 89 -4.24 -11.35 -10.14
C CYS A 89 -3.05 -12.12 -10.69
N ASP A 90 -1.87 -11.51 -10.64
CA ASP A 90 -0.60 -12.10 -11.08
C ASP A 90 -0.16 -13.36 -10.31
N LYS A 91 -0.75 -13.62 -9.13
CA LYS A 91 -0.37 -14.77 -8.28
C LYS A 91 -1.33 -15.96 -8.32
N CYS A 92 -2.59 -15.72 -8.62
CA CYS A 92 -3.61 -16.77 -8.51
C CYS A 92 -4.69 -16.70 -9.59
N SER A 93 -4.54 -15.84 -10.59
CA SER A 93 -5.46 -15.62 -11.72
C SER A 93 -6.90 -15.27 -11.36
N ASN A 94 -7.21 -15.09 -10.08
CA ASN A 94 -8.51 -14.59 -9.65
C ASN A 94 -8.62 -13.09 -9.91
N GLN A 95 -9.85 -12.60 -9.91
CA GLN A 95 -10.14 -11.19 -10.08
C GLN A 95 -9.55 -10.36 -8.91
N MET A 96 -8.99 -9.20 -9.22
CA MET A 96 -8.67 -8.16 -8.26
C MET A 96 -9.60 -6.99 -8.48
N GLN A 97 -10.05 -6.40 -7.38
CA GLN A 97 -11.01 -5.32 -7.38
C GLN A 97 -10.47 -4.11 -6.63
N LEU A 98 -10.94 -2.92 -7.02
CA LEU A 98 -10.47 -1.67 -6.45
C LEU A 98 -11.04 -1.44 -5.04
N LYS A 99 -10.22 -1.59 -4.02
CA LYS A 99 -10.54 -1.34 -2.60
C LYS A 99 -9.98 0.01 -2.15
N THR A 100 -10.64 0.63 -1.19
CA THR A 100 -10.13 1.84 -0.51
C THR A 100 -9.57 1.44 0.84
N GLY A 101 -8.30 1.77 1.10
CA GLY A 101 -7.66 1.58 2.40
C GLY A 101 -7.10 2.89 2.95
N ARG A 102 -6.51 2.82 4.16
CA ARG A 102 -5.89 3.98 4.83
C ARG A 102 -4.79 4.70 4.03
N PHE A 103 -4.20 4.02 3.05
CA PHE A 103 -3.12 4.55 2.21
C PHE A 103 -3.60 4.96 0.81
N GLY A 104 -4.92 5.04 0.60
CA GLY A 104 -5.55 5.31 -0.68
C GLY A 104 -6.13 4.07 -1.35
N LYS A 105 -6.56 4.23 -2.60
CA LYS A 105 -7.17 3.17 -3.40
C LYS A 105 -6.13 2.18 -3.93
N PHE A 106 -6.46 0.90 -3.94
CA PHE A 106 -5.59 -0.20 -4.41
C PHE A 106 -6.43 -1.36 -4.93
N PHE A 107 -5.92 -2.14 -5.88
CA PHE A 107 -6.52 -3.40 -6.29
C PHE A 107 -6.18 -4.48 -5.26
N GLY A 108 -7.18 -5.12 -4.67
CA GLY A 108 -7.00 -6.28 -3.80
C GLY A 108 -7.62 -7.52 -4.43
N CYS A 109 -6.95 -8.67 -4.33
CA CYS A 109 -7.52 -9.94 -4.78
C CYS A 109 -8.85 -10.23 -4.07
N THR A 110 -9.80 -10.83 -4.79
CA THR A 110 -11.09 -11.28 -4.24
C THR A 110 -10.95 -12.61 -3.49
N ASN A 111 -9.95 -13.43 -3.83
CA ASN A 111 -9.68 -14.69 -3.13
C ASN A 111 -9.14 -14.42 -1.72
N THR A 112 -9.83 -14.90 -0.69
CA THR A 112 -9.47 -14.74 0.73
C THR A 112 -8.14 -15.40 1.09
N GLY A 113 -7.71 -16.42 0.35
CA GLY A 113 -6.39 -17.05 0.48
C GLY A 113 -5.24 -16.23 -0.11
N CYS A 114 -5.53 -15.27 -0.99
CA CYS A 114 -4.52 -14.47 -1.69
C CYS A 114 -4.44 -13.04 -1.13
N LYS A 115 -3.34 -12.72 -0.44
CA LYS A 115 -3.09 -11.37 0.12
C LYS A 115 -2.46 -10.41 -0.89
N ASN A 116 -2.47 -10.74 -2.19
CA ASN A 116 -1.85 -9.91 -3.20
C ASN A 116 -2.62 -8.60 -3.42
N THR A 117 -1.87 -7.51 -3.60
CA THR A 117 -2.43 -6.17 -3.81
C THR A 117 -1.60 -5.39 -4.83
N ARG A 118 -2.26 -4.63 -5.69
CA ARG A 118 -1.63 -3.71 -6.66
C ARG A 118 -2.05 -2.28 -6.40
N LYS A 119 -1.12 -1.34 -6.43
CA LYS A 119 -1.42 0.08 -6.20
C LYS A 119 -2.14 0.68 -7.41
N LEU A 120 -3.14 1.54 -7.18
CA LEU A 120 -3.72 2.36 -8.24
C LEU A 120 -2.77 3.52 -8.57
N LEU A 121 -2.35 3.65 -9.83
CA LEU A 121 -1.55 4.77 -10.32
C LEU A 121 -2.43 6.00 -10.57
N LYS A 122 -1.80 7.18 -10.68
CA LYS A 122 -2.52 8.45 -10.95
C LYS A 122 -3.25 8.45 -12.29
N ASN A 123 -2.80 7.64 -13.26
CA ASN A 123 -3.44 7.47 -14.57
C ASN A 123 -4.63 6.48 -14.54
N GLY A 124 -5.03 5.97 -13.37
CA GLY A 124 -6.12 5.01 -13.23
C GLY A 124 -5.75 3.54 -13.51
N GLN A 125 -4.51 3.25 -13.92
CA GLN A 125 -4.05 1.88 -14.18
C GLN A 125 -3.46 1.22 -12.94
N ALA A 126 -3.39 -0.11 -12.94
CA ALA A 126 -2.73 -0.87 -11.89
C ALA A 126 -1.20 -0.79 -12.01
N ALA A 127 -0.51 -0.45 -10.93
CA ALA A 127 0.95 -0.47 -10.87
C ALA A 127 1.46 -1.87 -11.24
N PRO A 128 2.52 -2.02 -12.07
CA PRO A 128 3.02 -3.33 -12.51
C PRO A 128 3.19 -4.34 -11.37
N PRO A 129 3.13 -5.66 -11.65
CA PRO A 129 3.44 -6.69 -10.67
C PRO A 129 4.79 -6.41 -10.01
N LYS A 130 4.81 -6.51 -8.69
CA LYS A 130 6.03 -6.32 -7.91
C LYS A 130 6.80 -7.62 -7.84
N MET A 131 8.12 -7.52 -7.86
CA MET A 131 8.97 -8.65 -7.50
C MET A 131 8.70 -9.09 -6.06
N ASP A 132 8.78 -10.40 -5.81
CA ASP A 132 8.72 -10.93 -4.45
C ASP A 132 9.89 -10.39 -3.61
N PRO A 133 9.65 -10.04 -2.33
CA PRO A 133 10.72 -9.55 -1.47
C PRO A 133 11.82 -10.60 -1.31
N ILE A 134 13.09 -10.20 -1.44
CA ILE A 134 14.25 -11.09 -1.30
C ILE A 134 14.88 -10.85 0.07
N PRO A 135 14.81 -11.80 1.03
CA PRO A 135 15.47 -11.66 2.33
C PRO A 135 16.99 -11.66 2.18
N MET A 136 17.68 -10.74 2.86
CA MET A 136 19.14 -10.64 2.89
C MET A 136 19.66 -10.81 4.33
N PRO A 137 19.58 -12.03 4.92
CA PRO A 137 19.89 -12.25 6.34
C PRO A 137 21.33 -11.91 6.73
N TRP A 138 22.26 -11.91 5.77
CA TRP A 138 23.66 -11.53 5.95
C TRP A 138 23.87 -10.00 6.02
N LEU A 139 22.88 -9.20 5.63
CA LEU A 139 22.99 -7.75 5.53
C LEU A 139 22.21 -7.09 6.69
N LYS A 140 22.94 -6.68 7.73
CA LYS A 140 22.35 -6.06 8.92
C LYS A 140 21.96 -4.61 8.68
N CYS A 141 20.89 -4.19 9.34
CA CYS A 141 20.49 -2.78 9.38
C CYS A 141 21.50 -1.95 10.16
N GLN A 142 21.55 -0.65 9.88
CA GLN A 142 22.51 0.28 10.49
C GLN A 142 22.04 0.79 11.85
N LYS A 143 20.73 1.01 12.02
CA LYS A 143 20.16 1.66 13.23
C LYS A 143 19.36 0.70 14.11
N VAL A 144 18.94 -0.44 13.58
CA VAL A 144 18.12 -1.43 14.29
C VAL A 144 18.75 -2.81 14.21
N ASP A 145 18.50 -3.65 15.20
CA ASP A 145 18.90 -5.06 15.18
C ASP A 145 17.94 -5.90 14.32
N ASP A 146 18.06 -5.74 13.00
CA ASP A 146 17.31 -6.44 11.98
C ASP A 146 18.23 -6.75 10.78
N SER A 147 17.75 -7.60 9.86
CA SER A 147 18.36 -7.76 8.53
C SER A 147 17.56 -7.01 7.46
N TYR A 148 18.20 -6.59 6.38
CA TYR A 148 17.50 -6.02 5.26
C TYR A 148 16.76 -7.07 4.42
N VAL A 149 15.70 -6.62 3.76
CA VAL A 149 14.94 -7.32 2.73
C VAL A 149 14.90 -6.41 1.52
N LEU A 150 15.31 -6.92 0.36
CA LEU A 150 15.23 -6.21 -0.90
C LEU A 150 13.79 -6.22 -1.41
N ARG A 151 13.28 -5.04 -1.76
CA ARG A 151 11.89 -4.84 -2.18
C ARG A 151 11.84 -4.02 -3.46
N ASP A 152 10.78 -4.28 -4.22
CA ASP A 152 10.42 -3.52 -5.41
C ASP A 152 9.38 -2.44 -5.06
N GLY A 153 9.72 -1.19 -5.36
CA GLY A 153 8.91 -0.01 -5.15
C GLY A 153 8.69 0.81 -6.42
N ALA A 154 7.91 1.88 -6.30
CA ALA A 154 7.60 2.76 -7.44
C ALA A 154 8.84 3.49 -8.02
N SER A 155 9.94 3.54 -7.26
CA SER A 155 11.22 4.12 -7.69
C SER A 155 12.30 3.04 -7.85
N GLY A 156 11.90 1.81 -8.16
CA GLY A 156 12.81 0.67 -8.30
C GLY A 156 13.14 -0.01 -6.97
N LEU A 157 14.31 -0.66 -6.96
CA LEU A 157 14.78 -1.49 -5.86
C LEU A 157 15.22 -0.67 -4.64
N PHE A 158 14.83 -1.12 -3.46
CA PHE A 158 15.27 -0.55 -2.18
C PHE A 158 15.39 -1.64 -1.12
N LEU A 159 16.25 -1.41 -0.13
CA LEU A 159 16.36 -2.25 1.05
C LEU A 159 15.48 -1.70 2.16
N ALA A 160 14.76 -2.58 2.85
CA ALA A 160 13.96 -2.24 4.02
C ALA A 160 14.21 -3.23 5.15
N ALA A 161 14.15 -2.77 6.39
CA ALA A 161 14.29 -3.65 7.57
C ALA A 161 13.24 -4.79 7.56
N SER A 162 13.65 -5.99 7.98
CA SER A 162 12.78 -7.16 8.11
C SER A 162 11.63 -6.93 9.08
N GLY A 163 11.84 -6.14 10.13
CA GLY A 163 10.82 -5.78 11.14
C GLY A 163 9.81 -4.71 10.71
N PHE A 164 9.74 -4.33 9.43
CA PHE A 164 8.69 -3.42 8.93
C PHE A 164 7.28 -3.98 9.25
N PRO A 165 6.32 -3.18 9.76
CA PRO A 165 6.29 -1.72 9.81
C PRO A 165 6.82 -1.07 11.10
N LYS A 166 7.32 -1.85 12.06
CA LYS A 166 7.85 -1.33 13.33
C LYS A 166 9.19 -0.63 13.09
N ASN A 167 10.09 -1.30 12.37
CA ASN A 167 11.37 -0.75 11.96
C ASN A 167 11.23 -0.19 10.54
N ARG A 168 11.41 1.12 10.41
CA ARG A 168 11.21 1.87 9.14
C ARG A 168 12.51 2.28 8.48
N GLU A 169 13.59 1.57 8.78
CA GLU A 169 14.87 1.80 8.14
C GLU A 169 14.82 1.34 6.68
N THR A 170 15.25 2.22 5.78
CA THR A 170 15.35 1.94 4.35
C THR A 170 16.60 2.59 3.77
N ARG A 171 17.22 1.96 2.77
CA ARG A 171 18.31 2.55 2.00
C ARG A 171 18.37 2.01 0.57
N ALA A 172 19.18 2.65 -0.26
CA ALA A 172 19.52 2.12 -1.58
C ALA A 172 20.40 0.84 -1.45
N PRO A 173 20.18 -0.18 -2.29
CA PRO A 173 21.08 -1.32 -2.38
C PRO A 173 22.36 -0.91 -3.12
N LEU A 174 23.47 -1.53 -2.76
CA LEU A 174 24.70 -1.46 -3.54
C LEU A 174 24.66 -2.47 -4.69
N VAL A 175 25.35 -2.16 -5.79
CA VAL A 175 25.48 -3.10 -6.91
C VAL A 175 26.12 -4.42 -6.46
N SER A 176 27.15 -4.34 -5.61
CA SER A 176 27.81 -5.51 -5.02
C SER A 176 26.90 -6.39 -4.16
N GLU A 177 25.90 -5.81 -3.49
CA GLU A 177 24.90 -6.53 -2.71
C GLU A 177 23.91 -7.26 -3.61
N LEU A 178 23.51 -6.62 -4.72
CA LEU A 178 22.61 -7.21 -5.72
C LEU A 178 23.24 -8.39 -6.47
N LEU A 179 24.55 -8.33 -6.74
CA LEU A 179 25.29 -9.43 -7.37
C LEU A 179 25.20 -10.74 -6.56
N ARG A 180 25.11 -10.66 -5.22
CA ARG A 180 24.97 -11.85 -4.35
C ARG A 180 23.62 -12.53 -4.46
N VAL A 181 22.59 -11.81 -4.92
CA VAL A 181 21.23 -12.32 -5.10
C VAL A 181 20.79 -12.31 -6.57
N LYS A 182 21.75 -12.27 -7.50
CA LYS A 182 21.52 -12.14 -8.95
C LYS A 182 20.50 -13.14 -9.51
N ASP A 183 20.51 -14.37 -8.99
CA ASP A 183 19.68 -15.47 -9.47
C ASP A 183 18.22 -15.35 -9.01
N GLN A 184 17.94 -14.51 -8.02
CA GLN A 184 16.59 -14.24 -7.51
C GLN A 184 16.01 -12.92 -8.05
N LEU A 185 16.81 -12.09 -8.72
CA LEU A 185 16.35 -10.82 -9.27
C LEU A 185 15.45 -11.03 -10.49
N ASP A 186 14.33 -10.32 -10.50
CA ASP A 186 13.42 -10.25 -11.64
C ASP A 186 14.18 -9.84 -12.92
N PRO A 187 13.88 -10.45 -14.09
CA PRO A 187 14.50 -10.12 -15.37
C PRO A 187 14.57 -8.62 -15.67
N LYS A 188 13.57 -7.83 -15.23
CA LYS A 188 13.54 -6.38 -15.46
C LYS A 188 14.66 -5.60 -14.77
N TYR A 189 15.33 -6.19 -13.77
CA TYR A 189 16.43 -5.57 -13.02
C TYR A 189 17.80 -6.15 -13.35
N GLN A 190 17.88 -7.16 -14.22
CA GLN A 190 19.15 -7.82 -14.56
C GLN A 190 20.19 -6.84 -15.15
N PHE A 191 19.74 -5.76 -15.82
CA PHE A 191 20.65 -4.73 -16.36
C PHE A 191 21.49 -4.03 -15.28
N ILE A 192 21.01 -3.97 -14.03
CA ILE A 192 21.71 -3.35 -12.90
C ILE A 192 22.98 -4.13 -12.55
N LEU A 193 23.00 -5.44 -12.80
CA LEU A 193 24.14 -6.30 -12.49
C LEU A 193 25.36 -6.01 -13.37
N GLY A 194 25.16 -5.37 -14.52
CA GLY A 194 26.23 -4.89 -15.39
C GLY A 194 26.76 -3.51 -15.02
N ALA A 195 26.22 -2.86 -13.98
CA ALA A 195 26.67 -1.54 -13.55
C ALA A 195 28.06 -1.62 -12.88
N PRO A 196 28.86 -0.54 -12.91
CA PRO A 196 30.08 -0.47 -12.12
C PRO A 196 29.78 -0.69 -10.63
N VAL A 197 30.60 -1.49 -9.96
CA VAL A 197 30.42 -1.83 -8.53
C VAL A 197 30.99 -0.76 -7.60
N SER A 198 31.89 0.08 -8.11
CA SER A 198 32.53 1.19 -7.40
C SER A 198 32.91 2.28 -8.39
N ASP A 199 33.18 3.48 -7.88
CA ASP A 199 33.81 4.55 -8.65
C ASP A 199 35.34 4.38 -8.76
N SER A 200 36.01 5.34 -9.39
CA SER A 200 37.47 5.38 -9.56
C SER A 200 38.26 5.40 -8.26
N ASP A 201 37.65 5.90 -7.19
CA ASP A 201 38.26 6.01 -5.86
C ASP A 201 37.95 4.79 -4.98
N GLY A 202 37.22 3.80 -5.52
CA GLY A 202 36.82 2.58 -4.83
C GLY A 202 35.58 2.72 -3.94
N ASN A 203 34.86 3.85 -4.01
CA ASN A 203 33.64 4.03 -3.24
C ASN A 203 32.52 3.15 -3.82
N PRO A 204 31.74 2.43 -3.00
CA PRO A 204 30.71 1.53 -3.49
C PRO A 204 29.60 2.25 -4.29
N ALA A 205 29.23 1.64 -5.42
CA ALA A 205 28.13 2.14 -6.25
C ALA A 205 26.78 1.73 -5.66
N GLN A 206 25.93 2.72 -5.39
CA GLN A 206 24.56 2.56 -4.92
C GLN A 206 23.56 2.78 -6.07
N VAL A 207 22.52 1.95 -6.11
CA VAL A 207 21.45 2.04 -7.11
C VAL A 207 20.44 3.12 -6.70
N ARG A 208 20.23 4.09 -7.58
CA ARG A 208 19.29 5.20 -7.39
C ARG A 208 18.31 5.30 -8.55
N TYR A 209 17.30 6.14 -8.38
CA TYR A 209 16.26 6.38 -9.37
C TYR A 209 16.11 7.86 -9.66
N SER A 210 16.26 8.23 -10.92
CA SER A 210 16.05 9.60 -11.37
C SER A 210 14.58 9.76 -11.77
N ARG A 211 13.83 10.58 -11.05
CA ARG A 211 12.44 10.92 -11.43
C ARG A 211 12.39 11.71 -12.75
N LYS A 212 13.41 12.51 -13.04
CA LYS A 212 13.50 13.33 -14.25
C LYS A 212 13.73 12.46 -15.49
N ALA A 213 14.65 11.49 -15.39
CA ALA A 213 14.93 10.55 -16.48
C ALA A 213 13.98 9.33 -16.47
N ASN A 214 13.18 9.19 -15.41
CA ASN A 214 12.33 8.02 -15.16
C ASN A 214 13.10 6.68 -15.28
N ALA A 215 14.34 6.66 -14.80
CA ALA A 215 15.29 5.57 -14.99
C ALA A 215 16.18 5.34 -13.76
N GLN A 216 16.66 4.10 -13.60
CA GLN A 216 17.65 3.78 -12.58
C GLN A 216 19.07 4.13 -13.06
N TYR A 217 19.89 4.59 -12.14
CA TYR A 217 21.29 4.94 -12.35
C TYR A 217 22.09 4.51 -11.11
N VAL A 218 23.42 4.50 -11.21
CA VAL A 218 24.28 4.27 -10.05
C VAL A 218 25.11 5.52 -9.76
N MET A 219 25.43 5.71 -8.50
CA MET A 219 26.31 6.79 -8.04
C MET A 219 27.04 6.34 -6.78
N SER A 220 28.04 7.08 -6.32
CA SER A 220 28.73 6.83 -5.06
C SER A 220 28.45 7.94 -4.05
N GLU A 221 28.64 7.64 -2.78
CA GLU A 221 28.52 8.59 -1.67
C GLU A 221 29.70 8.40 -0.71
N VAL A 222 30.17 9.51 -0.15
CA VAL A 222 31.16 9.53 0.94
C VAL A 222 30.53 10.32 2.10
N ASP A 223 30.50 9.74 3.29
CA ASP A 223 29.89 10.33 4.50
C ASP A 223 28.44 10.85 4.28
N GLY A 224 27.65 10.11 3.49
CA GLY A 224 26.27 10.43 3.16
C GLY A 224 26.09 11.60 2.17
N LYS A 225 27.18 12.10 1.58
CA LYS A 225 27.16 13.10 0.51
C LYS A 225 27.46 12.46 -0.83
N ALA A 226 26.65 12.80 -1.82
CA ALA A 226 26.86 12.43 -3.22
C ALA A 226 28.25 12.85 -3.68
N THR A 227 29.00 11.93 -4.28
CA THR A 227 30.18 12.28 -5.07
C THR A 227 29.71 12.91 -6.40
N LYS A 228 30.66 13.33 -7.23
CA LYS A 228 30.36 13.76 -8.61
C LYS A 228 30.13 12.59 -9.56
N TRP A 229 30.52 11.37 -9.17
CA TRP A 229 30.48 10.20 -10.02
C TRP A 229 29.06 9.64 -10.13
N LYS A 230 28.65 9.33 -11.34
CA LYS A 230 27.42 8.60 -11.65
C LYS A 230 27.62 7.77 -12.91
N ALA A 231 26.94 6.64 -12.99
CA ALA A 231 26.79 5.92 -14.24
C ALA A 231 25.32 5.74 -14.58
N THR A 232 25.00 5.86 -15.86
CA THR A 232 23.65 5.75 -16.43
C THR A 232 23.59 4.59 -17.41
N TYR A 233 22.41 3.99 -17.57
CA TYR A 233 22.21 2.89 -18.50
C TYR A 233 21.39 3.36 -19.71
N GLU A 234 22.01 3.38 -20.88
CA GLU A 234 21.40 3.80 -22.15
C GLU A 234 21.78 2.81 -23.26
N ASN A 235 20.83 2.49 -24.14
CA ASN A 235 21.04 1.62 -25.31
C ASN A 235 21.75 0.29 -25.00
N GLY A 236 21.43 -0.33 -23.85
CA GLY A 236 22.01 -1.61 -23.46
C GLY A 236 23.41 -1.53 -22.82
N ARG A 237 23.91 -0.33 -22.51
CA ARG A 237 25.26 -0.12 -21.99
C ARG A 237 25.28 0.87 -20.83
N TRP A 238 26.19 0.64 -19.89
CA TRP A 238 26.48 1.59 -18.83
C TRP A 238 27.52 2.61 -19.33
N SER A 239 27.25 3.88 -19.07
CA SER A 239 28.15 4.99 -19.34
C SER A 239 28.39 5.78 -18.05
N GLU A 240 29.64 6.09 -17.78
CA GLU A 240 30.04 6.91 -16.63
C GLU A 240 30.08 8.39 -17.05
N ALA A 241 29.72 9.28 -16.13
CA ALA A 241 29.71 10.72 -16.32
C ALA A 241 30.37 11.45 -15.14
#